data_AF-A0A523RXM4-F1
#
_entry.id   AF-A0A523RXM4-F1
#
_cell.length_a   1.000
_cell.length_b   1.000
_cell.length_c   1.000
_cell.angle_alpha   90.00
_cell.angle_beta   90.00
_cell.angle_gamma   90.00
#
_symmetry.space_group_name_H-M   'P 1'
#
loop_
_entity.id
_entity.type
_entity.pdbx_description
1 polymer ?
#
loop_
_entity_poly.entity_id
_entity_poly.type
_entity_poly.pdbx_seq_one_letter_code
_entity_poly.pdbx_strand_id
1 'polypeptide(L)'
;MEKLKVLPYEDLGFAKIDTHRELRRDYPEVIFCPGKTTEQIVHIAKKMREAKSKVMAVRAERETYEAIKDILPEASYFEKA
;
A
#
# COMPACT_ATOMS: atom_id res chain seq x y z
N MET A 1 -26.97 -17.07 15.50
CA MET A 1 -26.82 -16.18 14.33
C MET A 1 -25.84 -15.08 14.72
N GLU A 2 -24.53 -15.28 14.53
CA GLU A 2 -23.52 -14.29 14.92
C GLU A 2 -22.40 -14.27 13.88
N LYS A 3 -22.53 -13.44 12.84
CA LYS A 3 -21.43 -13.10 11.94
C LYS A 3 -21.64 -11.70 11.41
N LEU A 4 -21.04 -10.70 12.07
CA LEU A 4 -20.83 -9.35 11.53
C LEU A 4 -19.88 -8.57 12.46
N LYS A 5 -18.60 -8.96 12.45
CA LYS A 5 -17.49 -8.12 12.92
C LYS A 5 -16.30 -8.35 12.01
N VAL A 6 -16.41 -7.91 10.77
CA VAL A 6 -15.23 -7.67 9.93
C VAL A 6 -15.09 -6.16 9.91
N LEU A 7 -14.03 -5.67 10.55
CA LEU A 7 -13.71 -4.24 10.56
C LEU A 7 -13.45 -3.78 9.12
N PRO A 8 -13.91 -2.59 8.71
CA PRO A 8 -13.84 -2.12 7.32
C PRO A 8 -12.44 -1.68 6.86
N TYR A 9 -11.42 -1.92 7.70
CA TYR A 9 -10.03 -1.58 7.48
C TYR A 9 -9.15 -2.67 8.10
N GLU A 10 -8.04 -3.00 7.44
CA GLU A 10 -7.01 -3.87 7.99
C GLU A 10 -5.95 -2.99 8.68
N ASP A 11 -5.91 -3.03 10.01
CA ASP A 11 -4.91 -2.32 10.80
C ASP A 11 -3.67 -3.20 10.92
N LEU A 12 -2.60 -2.84 10.20
CA LEU A 12 -1.32 -3.53 10.27
C LEU A 12 -0.49 -3.10 11.50
N GLY A 13 -1.03 -2.30 12.43
CA GLY A 13 -0.32 -1.75 13.59
C GLY A 13 0.59 -0.57 13.27
N PHE A 14 1.03 -0.42 12.01
CA PHE A 14 1.84 0.69 11.50
C PHE A 14 1.23 1.40 10.28
N ALA A 15 0.14 0.85 9.73
CA ALA A 15 -0.62 1.42 8.64
C ALA A 15 -2.06 0.93 8.71
N LYS A 16 -3.00 1.83 8.41
CA LYS A 16 -4.41 1.50 8.24
C LYS A 16 -4.68 1.33 6.76
N ILE A 17 -5.01 0.11 6.34
CA ILE A 17 -5.44 -0.20 4.97
C ILE A 17 -6.96 -0.04 4.95
N ASP A 18 -7.45 0.97 4.25
CA ASP A 18 -8.89 1.23 4.10
C ASP A 18 -9.45 0.45 2.91
N THR A 19 -9.85 -0.79 3.17
CA THR A 19 -10.46 -1.72 2.20
C THR A 19 -11.89 -1.34 1.78
N HIS A 20 -12.53 -0.34 2.39
CA HIS A 20 -13.91 0.05 2.06
C HIS A 20 -14.02 1.13 0.98
N ARG A 21 -12.89 1.69 0.54
CA ARG A 21 -12.85 2.69 -0.54
C ARG A 21 -12.96 2.08 -1.93
N GLU A 22 -12.57 0.81 -2.08
CA GLU A 22 -12.57 0.04 -3.34
C GLU A 22 -13.97 -0.10 -3.96
N LEU A 23 -15.02 -0.07 -3.13
CA LEU A 23 -16.41 -0.23 -3.57
C LEU A 23 -17.04 1.02 -4.22
N ARG A 24 -16.38 2.19 -4.19
CA ARG A 24 -17.01 3.43 -4.67
C ARG A 24 -16.23 4.26 -5.70
N ARG A 25 -14.91 4.15 -5.82
CA ARG A 25 -14.16 4.82 -6.91
C ARG A 25 -12.82 4.12 -7.19
N ASP A 26 -12.48 4.03 -8.48
CA ASP A 26 -11.22 3.53 -9.07
C ASP A 26 -9.99 4.41 -8.71
N TYR A 27 -9.81 4.75 -7.44
CA TYR A 27 -8.70 5.60 -7.00
C TYR A 27 -7.53 4.72 -6.52
N PRO A 28 -6.29 5.08 -6.87
CA PRO A 28 -5.12 4.41 -6.34
C PRO A 28 -5.06 4.60 -4.83
N GLU A 29 -4.79 3.52 -4.12
CA GLU A 29 -4.48 3.59 -2.70
C GLU A 29 -3.04 4.08 -2.54
N VAL A 30 -2.84 4.98 -1.57
CA VAL A 30 -1.60 5.74 -1.44
C VAL A 30 -0.84 5.34 -0.18
N ILE A 31 0.41 4.89 -0.32
CA ILE A 31 1.32 4.61 0.78
C ILE A 31 2.12 5.86 1.09
N PHE A 32 1.80 6.52 2.21
CA PHE A 32 2.66 7.55 2.76
C PHE A 32 3.88 6.89 3.42
N CYS A 33 5.06 7.10 2.82
CA CYS A 33 6.32 6.45 3.21
C CYS A 33 7.03 7.07 4.43
N PRO A 34 7.01 8.40 4.67
CA PRO A 34 7.74 8.99 5.78
C PRO A 34 7.34 8.38 7.13
N GLY A 35 8.35 7.98 7.92
CA GLY A 35 8.15 7.36 9.24
C GLY A 35 7.87 5.86 9.22
N LYS A 36 7.88 5.21 8.05
CA LYS A 36 7.81 3.74 7.91
C LYS A 36 9.13 3.18 7.44
N THR A 37 9.43 1.94 7.84
CA THR A 37 10.61 1.23 7.34
C THR A 37 10.38 0.74 5.91
N THR A 38 11.46 0.56 5.15
CA THR A 38 11.39 0.01 3.79
C THR A 38 10.64 -1.32 3.76
N GLU A 39 10.90 -2.23 4.71
CA GLU A 39 10.19 -3.51 4.82
C GLU A 39 8.68 -3.35 5.01
N GLN A 40 8.24 -2.41 5.86
CA GLN A 40 6.82 -2.12 6.07
C GLN A 40 6.16 -1.65 4.77
N ILE A 41 6.83 -0.77 4.03
CA ILE A 41 6.31 -0.22 2.78
C ILE A 41 6.21 -1.32 1.72
N VAL A 42 7.23 -2.17 1.59
CA VAL A 42 7.25 -3.34 0.70
C VAL A 42 6.11 -4.31 1.04
N HIS A 43 5.89 -4.59 2.33
CA HIS A 43 4.80 -5.46 2.77
C HIS A 43 3.41 -4.90 2.44
N ILE A 44 3.20 -3.59 2.67
CA ILE A 44 1.97 -2.90 2.32
C ILE A 44 1.75 -2.96 0.80
N ALA A 45 2.77 -2.60 0.00
CA ALA A 45 2.68 -2.59 -1.45
C ALA A 45 2.34 -3.98 -2.02
N LYS A 46 2.93 -5.04 -1.45
CA LYS A 46 2.64 -6.42 -1.83
C LYS A 46 1.18 -6.80 -1.54
N LYS A 47 0.70 -6.55 -0.32
CA LYS A 47 -0.70 -6.84 0.06
C LYS A 47 -1.71 -6.13 -0.84
N MET A 48 -1.46 -4.86 -1.13
CA MET A 48 -2.35 -4.07 -2.00
C MET A 48 -2.32 -4.58 -3.45
N ARG A 49 -1.17 -5.05 -3.94
CA ARG A 49 -1.07 -5.70 -5.25
C ARG A 49 -1.83 -7.02 -5.30
N GLU A 50 -1.75 -7.84 -4.26
CA GLU A 50 -2.51 -9.09 -4.12
C GLU A 50 -4.03 -8.83 -4.15
N ALA A 51 -4.48 -7.71 -3.57
CA ALA A 51 -5.86 -7.23 -3.66
C ALA A 51 -6.25 -6.68 -5.03
N LYS A 52 -5.33 -6.64 -6.01
CA LYS A 52 -5.50 -6.04 -7.35
C LYS A 52 -5.76 -4.52 -7.35
N SER A 53 -5.48 -3.83 -6.24
CA SER A 53 -5.54 -2.37 -6.15
C SER A 53 -4.39 -1.69 -6.89
N LYS A 54 -4.62 -0.47 -7.38
CA LYS A 54 -3.55 0.42 -7.85
C LYS A 54 -2.81 0.98 -6.63
N VAL A 55 -1.49 0.82 -6.60
CA VAL A 55 -0.64 1.25 -5.49
C VAL A 55 0.18 2.47 -5.89
N MET A 56 0.20 3.50 -5.03
CA MET A 56 1.07 4.66 -5.21
C MET A 56 1.83 4.96 -3.92
N ALA A 57 3.14 4.80 -3.92
CA ALA A 57 3.98 5.19 -2.79
C ALA A 57 4.44 6.65 -2.95
N VAL A 58 4.13 7.52 -1.99
CA VAL A 58 4.49 8.95 -2.02
C VAL A 58 5.57 9.27 -0.99
N ARG A 59 6.50 10.16 -1.38
CA ARG A 59 7.71 10.49 -0.60
C ARG A 59 8.52 9.24 -0.22
N ALA A 60 8.58 8.27 -1.13
CA ALA A 60 9.46 7.11 -1.01
C ALA A 60 10.90 7.53 -1.32
N GLU A 61 11.85 7.03 -0.54
CA GLU A 61 13.26 7.16 -0.87
C GLU A 61 13.65 6.14 -1.95
N ARG A 62 14.80 6.35 -2.58
CA ARG A 62 15.29 5.47 -3.65
C ARG A 62 15.46 4.02 -3.19
N GLU A 63 15.94 3.82 -1.97
CA GLU A 63 16.08 2.50 -1.34
C GLU A 63 14.73 1.78 -1.23
N THR A 64 13.68 2.50 -0.86
CA THR A 64 12.32 1.94 -0.80
C THR A 64 11.82 1.52 -2.18
N TYR A 65 12.10 2.32 -3.20
CA TYR A 65 11.74 1.96 -4.57
C TYR A 65 12.50 0.71 -5.05
N GLU A 66 13.81 0.62 -4.80
CA GLU A 66 14.62 -0.53 -5.18
C GLU A 66 14.07 -1.81 -4.53
N ALA A 67 13.74 -1.76 -3.24
CA ALA A 67 13.13 -2.88 -2.54
C ALA A 67 11.73 -3.25 -3.07
N ILE A 68 10.93 -2.26 -3.49
CA ILE A 68 9.64 -2.52 -4.14
C ILE A 68 9.87 -3.11 -5.54
N LYS A 69 10.89 -2.68 -6.28
CA LYS A 69 11.15 -3.14 -7.65
C LYS A 69 11.51 -4.62 -7.69
N ASP A 70 12.21 -5.11 -6.68
CA ASP A 70 12.55 -6.53 -6.56
C ASP A 70 11.32 -7.43 -6.42
N ILE A 71 10.24 -6.93 -5.77
CA ILE A 71 8.99 -7.70 -5.60
C ILE A 71 7.93 -7.39 -6.66
N LEU A 72 7.93 -6.16 -7.19
CA LEU A 72 6.98 -5.61 -8.15
C LEU A 72 7.78 -4.99 -9.30
N PRO A 73 8.20 -5.79 -10.30
CA PRO A 73 9.05 -5.31 -11.39
C PRO A 73 8.37 -4.24 -12.26
N GLU A 74 7.04 -4.19 -12.22
CA GLU A 74 6.18 -3.18 -12.86
C GLU A 74 6.20 -1.80 -12.16
N ALA A 75 6.83 -1.68 -10.98
CA ALA A 75 6.93 -0.43 -10.26
C ALA A 75 7.78 0.61 -11.01
N SER A 76 7.28 1.85 -11.01
CA SER A 76 7.95 3.02 -11.59
C SER A 76 8.23 4.05 -10.50
N TYR A 77 9.44 4.62 -10.52
CA TYR A 77 9.86 5.67 -9.60
C TYR A 77 9.84 7.02 -10.29
N PHE A 78 9.25 8.01 -9.63
CA PHE A 78 9.24 9.40 -10.06
C PHE A 78 10.00 10.23 -9.02
N GLU A 79 11.25 10.55 -9.32
CA GLU A 79 12.17 11.26 -8.40
C GLU A 79 11.80 12.75 -8.21
N LYS A 80 11.01 13.32 -9.13
CA LYS A 80 10.57 14.72 -9.10
C LYS A 80 9.10 14.84 -9.48
N ALA A 81 8.33 15.50 -8.63
CA ALA A 81 7.09 16.19 -8.98
C ALA A 81 7.39 17.69 -8.97
#